data_AF-A0A967JGE2-F1
#
_entry.id   AF-A0A967JGE2-F1
#
_cell.length_a   1.000
_cell.length_b   1.000
_cell.length_c   1.000
_cell.angle_alpha   90.00
_cell.angle_beta   90.00
_cell.angle_gamma   90.00
#
_symmetry.space_group_name_H-M   'P 1'
#
loop_
_entity.id
_entity.type
_entity.pdbx_description
1 polymer ?
#
loop_
_entity_poly.entity_id
_entity_poly.type
_entity_poly.pdbx_seq_one_letter_code
_entity_poly.pdbx_strand_id
1 'polypeptide(L)'
;INACGDCMDNDGDGLVDCDDPDCLGPCDNNEEGLYHELPGGDTPQCKLDCYYDKDQGSGNDGCSFDARCDPESPDEIPNCQYVDPPPPAAMCDDTQTADCIDFCQPLTPNGCDCFGCCLIGGNTVFVGSYDPGTDTHTCTLEAALAGDLDACHECTQQMDCFNDCGRCELCLGKGPEDLPDDCFPPPPEDMGMPEDGGPLPDGATP
;
A
#
# COMPACT_ATOMS: atom_id res chain seq x y z
N ILE A 1 -16.30 -8.51 2.42
CA ILE A 1 -15.35 -8.12 3.47
C ILE A 1 -14.09 -8.87 3.09
N ASN A 2 -13.01 -8.13 2.87
CA ASN A 2 -11.75 -8.68 2.38
C ASN A 2 -10.85 -8.94 3.59
N ALA A 3 -9.76 -9.68 3.43
CA ALA A 3 -8.89 -10.07 4.54
C ALA A 3 -8.53 -8.89 5.44
N CYS A 4 -7.92 -7.85 4.86
CA CYS A 4 -7.48 -6.63 5.55
C CYS A 4 -8.59 -5.71 6.10
N GLY A 5 -9.83 -6.18 6.19
CA GLY A 5 -10.93 -5.42 6.80
C GLY A 5 -12.01 -6.29 7.39
N ASP A 6 -11.73 -7.55 7.73
CA ASP A 6 -12.67 -8.49 8.34
C ASP A 6 -12.48 -8.69 9.85
N CYS A 7 -11.53 -7.97 10.44
CA CYS A 7 -11.15 -7.99 11.85
C CYS A 7 -10.59 -9.33 12.32
N MET A 8 -10.00 -10.09 11.40
CA MET A 8 -9.26 -11.31 11.68
C MET A 8 -7.80 -11.14 11.26
N ASP A 9 -6.95 -11.95 11.88
CA ASP A 9 -5.54 -12.14 11.54
C ASP A 9 -5.52 -13.39 10.64
N ASN A 10 -5.57 -13.18 9.33
CA ASN A 10 -5.78 -14.24 8.34
C ASN A 10 -4.47 -14.94 7.95
N ASP A 11 -3.32 -14.28 8.12
CA ASP A 11 -2.00 -14.86 7.89
C ASP A 11 -1.35 -15.45 9.18
N GLY A 12 -1.83 -15.04 10.36
CA GLY A 12 -1.43 -15.55 11.66
C GLY A 12 -0.16 -14.91 12.24
N ASP A 13 0.24 -13.73 11.79
CA ASP A 13 1.44 -13.03 12.26
C ASP A 13 1.23 -12.27 13.59
N GLY A 14 -0.04 -12.11 14.01
CA GLY A 14 -0.46 -11.45 15.24
C GLY A 14 -0.86 -9.98 15.10
N LEU A 15 -0.89 -9.44 13.88
CA LEU A 15 -1.44 -8.15 13.50
C LEU A 15 -2.79 -8.35 12.82
N VAL A 16 -3.62 -7.30 12.75
CA VAL A 16 -5.01 -7.42 12.28
C VAL A 16 -5.36 -6.23 11.40
N ASP A 17 -5.88 -6.49 10.20
CA ASP A 17 -6.42 -5.49 9.28
C ASP A 17 -5.49 -4.26 9.09
N CYS A 18 -5.90 -3.08 9.57
CA CYS A 18 -5.17 -1.83 9.41
C CYS A 18 -3.97 -1.68 10.36
N ASP A 19 -3.83 -2.57 11.33
CA ASP A 19 -2.64 -2.66 12.17
C ASP A 19 -1.58 -3.59 11.54
N ASP A 20 -1.96 -4.34 10.50
CA ASP A 20 -1.07 -5.18 9.70
C ASP A 20 -0.38 -4.32 8.61
N PRO A 21 0.96 -4.30 8.55
CA PRO A 21 1.71 -3.50 7.60
C PRO A 21 1.79 -4.12 6.20
N ASP A 22 1.40 -5.38 6.02
CA ASP A 22 1.26 -6.02 4.71
C ASP A 22 -0.09 -5.67 4.04
N CYS A 23 -1.05 -5.15 4.81
CA CYS A 23 -2.30 -4.61 4.28
C CYS A 23 -2.15 -3.23 3.63
N LEU A 24 -2.43 -3.13 2.32
CA LEU A 24 -2.42 -1.85 1.60
C LEU A 24 -3.70 -1.02 1.79
N GLY A 25 -4.71 -1.60 2.43
CA GLY A 25 -5.94 -0.89 2.84
C GLY A 25 -7.10 -1.86 3.10
N PRO A 26 -8.28 -1.35 3.54
CA PRO A 26 -9.42 -2.20 3.89
C PRO A 26 -10.04 -2.92 2.68
N CYS A 27 -9.64 -2.54 1.47
CA CYS A 27 -10.05 -3.19 0.24
C CYS A 27 -9.12 -4.34 -0.16
N ASP A 28 -7.95 -4.46 0.46
CA ASP A 28 -6.99 -5.52 0.21
C ASP A 28 -7.50 -6.88 0.69
N ASN A 29 -7.20 -7.93 -0.07
CA ASN A 29 -7.56 -9.30 0.23
C ASN A 29 -6.35 -10.20 0.55
N ASN A 30 -5.15 -9.63 0.63
CA ASN A 30 -3.91 -10.32 0.95
C ASN A 30 -3.26 -9.71 2.20
N GLU A 31 -2.94 -10.57 3.16
CA GLU A 31 -2.17 -10.24 4.36
C GLU A 31 -0.74 -10.83 4.31
N GLU A 32 -0.43 -11.67 3.31
CA GLU A 32 0.87 -12.36 3.21
C GLU A 32 1.88 -11.60 2.31
N GLY A 33 1.49 -10.47 1.71
CA GLY A 33 2.39 -9.65 0.89
C GLY A 33 1.70 -8.47 0.22
N LEU A 34 2.47 -7.65 -0.52
CA LEU A 34 2.01 -6.35 -1.00
C LEU A 34 1.20 -6.39 -2.31
N TYR A 35 0.92 -7.58 -2.83
CA TYR A 35 -0.03 -7.74 -3.93
C TYR A 35 -1.45 -7.88 -3.38
N HIS A 36 -2.30 -6.90 -3.66
CA HIS A 36 -3.56 -6.70 -2.96
C HIS A 36 -4.74 -7.60 -3.41
N GLU A 37 -4.47 -8.62 -4.23
CA GLU A 37 -5.40 -9.66 -4.73
C GLU A 37 -6.76 -9.15 -5.27
N LEU A 38 -6.89 -7.87 -5.62
CA LEU A 38 -8.14 -7.33 -6.14
C LEU A 38 -8.37 -7.82 -7.59
N PRO A 39 -9.57 -8.35 -7.89
CA PRO A 39 -9.90 -8.77 -9.25
C PRO A 39 -9.93 -7.56 -10.17
N GLY A 40 -9.03 -7.51 -11.15
CA GLY A 40 -8.99 -6.41 -12.11
C GLY A 40 -7.73 -6.32 -12.97
N GLY A 41 -6.61 -6.96 -12.62
CA GLY A 41 -5.27 -6.76 -13.22
C GLY A 41 -5.06 -6.96 -14.74
N ASP A 42 -6.10 -7.00 -15.56
CA ASP A 42 -5.95 -6.81 -17.00
C ASP A 42 -5.70 -5.34 -17.30
N THR A 43 -4.47 -5.00 -17.68
CA THR A 43 -4.13 -3.76 -18.38
C THR A 43 -4.24 -4.01 -19.89
N PRO A 44 -5.43 -4.02 -20.52
CA PRO A 44 -5.48 -4.15 -21.96
C PRO A 44 -4.69 -2.98 -22.57
N GLN A 45 -3.67 -3.32 -23.36
CA GLN A 45 -2.91 -2.38 -24.22
C GLN A 45 -1.89 -1.48 -23.49
N CYS A 46 -1.19 -1.99 -22.47
CA CYS A 46 -0.13 -1.27 -21.76
C CYS A 46 -0.61 -0.08 -20.93
N LYS A 47 -1.91 0.16 -20.84
CA LYS A 47 -2.48 1.24 -20.05
C LYS A 47 -2.74 0.74 -18.63
N LEU A 48 -2.07 1.35 -17.66
CA LEU A 48 -2.30 1.19 -16.24
C LEU A 48 -3.44 2.10 -15.78
N ASP A 49 -4.28 1.57 -14.89
CA ASP A 49 -5.37 2.28 -14.20
C ASP A 49 -4.99 2.55 -12.73
N CYS A 50 -5.92 3.05 -11.91
CA CYS A 50 -5.70 3.16 -10.48
C CYS A 50 -5.43 1.79 -9.85
N TYR A 51 -4.18 1.54 -9.44
CA TYR A 51 -3.74 0.26 -8.92
C TYR A 51 -4.50 -0.20 -7.66
N TYR A 52 -5.01 0.74 -6.85
CA TYR A 52 -5.66 0.46 -5.56
C TYR A 52 -7.18 0.41 -5.62
N ASP A 53 -7.77 0.44 -6.82
CA ASP A 53 -9.21 0.35 -7.00
C ASP A 53 -9.70 -1.09 -7.24
N LYS A 54 -11.02 -1.30 -7.23
CA LYS A 54 -11.63 -2.63 -7.42
C LYS A 54 -11.94 -2.94 -8.88
N ASP A 55 -11.73 -1.99 -9.78
CA ASP A 55 -12.37 -1.92 -11.09
C ASP A 55 -11.37 -1.36 -12.13
N GLN A 56 -10.31 -2.10 -12.44
CA GLN A 56 -9.24 -1.79 -13.44
C GLN A 56 -9.71 -1.67 -14.91
N GLY A 57 -11.00 -1.44 -15.14
CA GLY A 57 -11.59 -1.24 -16.45
C GLY A 57 -11.42 0.20 -16.92
N SER A 58 -10.43 0.43 -17.77
CA SER A 58 -10.13 1.69 -18.47
C SER A 58 -11.31 2.70 -18.55
N GLY A 59 -11.31 3.70 -17.66
CA GLY A 59 -12.11 4.92 -17.82
C GLY A 59 -13.37 5.06 -16.96
N ASN A 60 -13.45 4.40 -15.82
CA ASN A 60 -14.39 4.76 -14.74
C ASN A 60 -13.82 5.82 -13.78
N ASP A 61 -12.50 5.92 -13.64
CA ASP A 61 -11.79 6.80 -12.70
C ASP A 61 -10.89 7.86 -13.38
N GLY A 62 -10.54 7.67 -14.65
CA GLY A 62 -9.80 8.64 -15.46
C GLY A 62 -8.27 8.53 -15.36
N CYS A 63 -7.73 7.51 -14.68
CA CYS A 63 -6.30 7.25 -14.62
C CYS A 63 -5.80 6.65 -15.94
N SER A 64 -4.60 7.05 -16.36
CA SER A 64 -4.01 6.55 -17.60
C SER A 64 -2.51 6.80 -17.67
N PHE A 65 -1.73 5.83 -17.22
CA PHE A 65 -0.30 5.76 -17.48
C PHE A 65 0.01 4.61 -18.44
N ASP A 66 0.91 4.80 -19.39
CA ASP A 66 1.33 3.72 -20.30
C ASP A 66 2.61 3.08 -19.78
N ALA A 67 2.58 1.78 -19.51
CA ALA A 67 3.72 1.02 -18.95
C ALA A 67 4.99 1.13 -19.81
N ARG A 68 4.87 1.40 -21.11
CA ARG A 68 6.03 1.62 -22.00
C ARG A 68 6.76 2.93 -21.73
N CYS A 69 6.21 3.79 -20.89
CA CYS A 69 6.80 5.03 -20.46
C CYS A 69 7.69 4.86 -19.22
N ASP A 70 7.58 3.76 -18.47
CA ASP A 70 8.41 3.49 -17.29
C ASP A 70 9.76 2.90 -17.71
N PRO A 71 10.89 3.61 -17.51
CA PRO A 71 12.24 3.10 -17.81
C PRO A 71 12.61 1.81 -17.09
N GLU A 72 12.10 1.60 -15.87
CA GLU A 72 12.42 0.42 -15.06
C GLU A 72 11.60 -0.79 -15.50
N SER A 73 10.42 -0.57 -16.09
CA SER A 73 9.56 -1.61 -16.65
C SER A 73 9.38 -2.79 -15.68
N PRO A 74 8.89 -2.54 -14.44
CA PRO A 74 8.94 -3.46 -13.30
C PRO A 74 8.44 -4.85 -13.63
N ASP A 75 7.32 -4.95 -14.34
CA ASP A 75 6.79 -6.22 -14.79
C ASP A 75 7.03 -6.45 -16.29
N GLU A 76 7.31 -7.70 -16.65
CA GLU A 76 7.37 -8.14 -18.05
C GLU A 76 5.97 -8.23 -18.69
N ILE A 77 5.22 -7.13 -18.67
CA ILE A 77 3.92 -7.05 -19.32
C ILE A 77 4.13 -7.29 -20.83
N PRO A 78 3.51 -8.32 -21.43
CA PRO A 78 3.80 -8.69 -22.81
C PRO A 78 3.51 -7.55 -23.80
N ASN A 79 4.55 -7.15 -24.54
CA ASN A 79 4.55 -6.05 -25.52
C ASN A 79 4.47 -4.63 -24.93
N CYS A 80 4.70 -4.49 -23.63
CA CYS A 80 4.63 -3.23 -22.92
C CYS A 80 5.96 -2.84 -22.25
N GLN A 81 7.05 -3.44 -22.71
CA GLN A 81 8.39 -3.05 -22.28
C GLN A 81 8.66 -1.58 -22.62
N TYR A 82 9.50 -0.94 -21.81
CA TYR A 82 9.94 0.44 -22.02
C TYR A 82 10.36 0.74 -23.47
N VAL A 83 9.92 1.90 -24.00
CA VAL A 83 10.29 2.38 -25.33
C VAL A 83 10.65 3.87 -25.29
N ASP A 84 11.83 4.22 -25.83
CA ASP A 84 12.27 5.61 -26.02
C ASP A 84 12.61 5.89 -27.51
N PRO A 85 11.94 6.85 -28.19
CA PRO A 85 10.81 7.62 -27.70
C PRO A 85 9.54 6.77 -27.59
N PRO A 86 8.63 7.08 -26.66
CA PRO A 86 7.42 6.31 -26.46
C PRO A 86 6.51 6.36 -27.69
N PRO A 87 5.63 5.35 -27.88
CA PRO A 87 4.65 5.36 -28.96
C PRO A 87 3.83 6.65 -28.97
N PRO A 88 3.44 7.19 -30.14
CA PRO A 88 2.70 8.47 -30.20
C PRO A 88 1.34 8.49 -29.47
N ALA A 89 0.79 7.32 -29.15
CA ALA A 89 -0.46 7.16 -28.41
C ALA A 89 -0.25 6.81 -26.93
N ALA A 90 1.01 6.66 -26.48
CA ALA A 90 1.32 6.36 -25.10
C ALA A 90 1.10 7.59 -24.23
N MET A 91 0.42 7.39 -23.11
CA MET A 91 0.22 8.43 -22.11
C MET A 91 1.37 8.37 -21.11
N CYS A 92 2.44 9.10 -21.42
CA CYS A 92 3.62 9.27 -20.58
C CYS A 92 3.63 10.62 -19.85
N ASP A 93 2.52 11.37 -19.89
CA ASP A 93 2.48 12.69 -19.27
C ASP A 93 2.52 12.52 -17.75
N ASP A 94 3.36 13.32 -17.10
CA ASP A 94 3.53 13.36 -15.64
C ASP A 94 2.32 14.06 -14.99
N THR A 95 1.15 14.10 -15.62
CA THR A 95 -0.03 14.78 -15.08
C THR A 95 -1.30 14.01 -15.46
N GLN A 96 -1.83 13.30 -14.47
CA GLN A 96 -3.10 12.62 -14.49
C GLN A 96 -4.25 13.63 -14.48
N THR A 97 -5.43 13.14 -14.90
CA THR A 97 -6.63 13.96 -14.91
C THR A 97 -7.11 14.26 -13.48
N ALA A 98 -7.85 15.36 -13.29
CA ALA A 98 -8.45 15.65 -11.98
C ALA A 98 -9.38 14.52 -11.51
N ASP A 99 -10.06 13.85 -12.43
CA ASP A 99 -10.90 12.69 -12.12
C ASP A 99 -10.05 11.55 -11.51
N CYS A 100 -8.87 11.27 -12.08
CA CYS A 100 -7.94 10.28 -11.54
C CYS A 100 -7.47 10.65 -10.13
N ILE A 101 -7.08 11.90 -9.93
CA ILE A 101 -6.62 12.37 -8.61
C ILE A 101 -7.75 12.27 -7.57
N ASP A 102 -8.94 12.76 -7.91
CA ASP A 102 -10.08 12.77 -6.99
C ASP A 102 -10.55 11.36 -6.59
N PHE A 103 -10.33 10.37 -7.45
CA PHE A 103 -10.72 8.98 -7.21
C PHE A 103 -9.61 8.11 -6.60
N CYS A 104 -8.42 8.15 -7.19
CA CYS A 104 -7.35 7.21 -6.86
C CYS A 104 -6.47 7.68 -5.70
N GLN A 105 -6.23 9.00 -5.57
CA GLN A 105 -5.38 9.51 -4.50
C GLN A 105 -5.88 9.14 -3.09
N PRO A 106 -7.20 9.16 -2.78
CA PRO A 106 -7.72 8.69 -1.49
C PRO A 106 -7.54 7.20 -1.21
N LEU A 107 -7.27 6.39 -2.25
CA LEU A 107 -7.03 4.95 -2.15
C LEU A 107 -5.54 4.62 -2.10
N THR A 108 -4.69 5.53 -2.58
CA THR A 108 -3.25 5.34 -2.71
C THR A 108 -2.60 5.39 -1.32
N PRO A 109 -1.90 4.33 -0.88
CA PRO A 109 -1.21 4.33 0.41
C PRO A 109 -0.14 5.42 0.51
N ASN A 110 0.12 5.88 1.74
CA ASN A 110 1.18 6.86 1.97
C ASN A 110 2.54 6.28 1.58
N GLY A 111 3.27 6.99 0.73
CA GLY A 111 4.54 6.56 0.16
C GLY A 111 4.40 5.85 -1.18
N CYS A 112 3.22 5.82 -1.80
CA CYS A 112 2.97 5.19 -3.10
C CYS A 112 2.44 6.19 -4.14
N ASP A 113 2.61 5.88 -5.43
CA ASP A 113 1.86 6.50 -6.51
C ASP A 113 0.63 5.69 -6.89
N CYS A 114 -0.27 6.26 -7.69
CA CYS A 114 -1.52 5.61 -8.11
C CYS A 114 -1.34 4.29 -8.86
N PHE A 115 -0.14 4.00 -9.37
CA PHE A 115 0.12 2.88 -10.27
C PHE A 115 0.85 1.74 -9.57
N GLY A 116 1.00 1.79 -8.24
CA GLY A 116 1.57 0.72 -7.43
C GLY A 116 3.08 0.88 -7.16
N CYS A 117 3.67 2.02 -7.50
CA CYS A 117 5.09 2.28 -7.25
C CYS A 117 5.31 2.97 -5.91
N CYS A 118 5.94 2.27 -4.96
CA CYS A 118 6.04 2.70 -3.56
C CYS A 118 7.49 2.91 -3.11
N LEU A 119 7.70 3.92 -2.27
CA LEU A 119 8.96 4.18 -1.58
C LEU A 119 8.98 3.45 -0.23
N ILE A 120 9.65 2.31 -0.17
CA ILE A 120 9.71 1.43 1.01
C ILE A 120 11.18 1.20 1.37
N GLY A 121 11.57 1.47 2.62
CA GLY A 121 12.96 1.27 3.07
C GLY A 121 14.00 2.14 2.32
N GLY A 122 13.57 3.16 1.58
CA GLY A 122 14.42 3.97 0.71
C GLY A 122 14.58 3.43 -0.72
N ASN A 123 13.91 2.32 -1.04
CA ASN A 123 13.84 1.73 -2.38
C ASN A 123 12.50 2.08 -3.02
N THR A 124 12.52 2.33 -4.32
CA THR A 124 11.30 2.55 -5.10
C THR A 124 10.96 1.25 -5.83
N VAL A 125 9.89 0.59 -5.38
CA VAL A 125 9.54 -0.77 -5.79
C VAL A 125 8.07 -0.89 -6.18
N PHE A 126 7.78 -1.77 -7.13
CA PHE A 126 6.42 -2.07 -7.55
C PHE A 126 5.82 -3.14 -6.64
N VAL A 127 4.76 -2.79 -5.90
CA VAL A 127 4.16 -3.71 -4.92
C VAL A 127 3.47 -4.90 -5.57
N GLY A 128 3.10 -4.78 -6.85
CA GLY A 128 2.52 -5.86 -7.64
C GLY A 128 3.53 -6.80 -8.30
N SER A 129 4.82 -6.70 -8.00
CA SER A 129 5.89 -7.45 -8.71
C SER A 129 5.56 -8.92 -8.88
N TYR A 130 5.71 -9.40 -10.11
CA TYR A 130 5.30 -10.73 -10.52
C TYR A 130 6.46 -11.52 -11.13
N ASP A 131 6.73 -12.73 -10.62
CA ASP A 131 7.70 -13.66 -11.20
C ASP A 131 7.01 -14.63 -12.19
N PRO A 132 7.25 -14.50 -13.52
CA PRO A 132 6.68 -15.40 -14.52
C PRO A 132 7.27 -16.82 -14.48
N GLY A 133 8.42 -17.01 -13.82
CA GLY A 133 9.06 -18.31 -13.64
C GLY A 133 8.35 -19.17 -12.61
N THR A 134 7.76 -18.57 -11.58
CA THR A 134 7.01 -19.25 -10.51
C THR A 134 5.50 -19.05 -10.59
N ASP A 135 5.01 -18.13 -11.42
CA ASP A 135 3.59 -17.79 -11.57
C ASP A 135 3.02 -17.18 -10.27
N THR A 136 3.80 -16.32 -9.61
CA THR A 136 3.46 -15.75 -8.28
C THR A 136 3.86 -14.29 -8.16
N HIS A 137 3.09 -13.52 -7.39
CA HIS A 137 3.54 -12.22 -6.88
C HIS A 137 4.54 -12.43 -5.74
N THR A 138 5.65 -11.71 -5.78
CA THR A 138 6.82 -12.00 -4.92
C THR A 138 7.14 -10.88 -3.94
N CYS A 139 6.57 -9.69 -4.13
CA CYS A 139 6.92 -8.56 -3.29
C CYS A 139 6.19 -8.62 -1.95
N THR A 140 6.96 -8.72 -0.87
CA THR A 140 6.49 -8.62 0.53
C THR A 140 7.09 -7.39 1.18
N LEU A 141 6.54 -6.95 2.31
CA LEU A 141 7.11 -5.83 3.02
C LEU A 141 8.54 -6.11 3.50
N GLU A 142 8.81 -7.33 3.98
CA GLU A 142 10.14 -7.76 4.37
C GLU A 142 11.14 -7.64 3.21
N ALA A 143 10.77 -8.13 2.03
CA ALA A 143 11.61 -8.08 0.83
C ALA A 143 11.89 -6.62 0.41
N ALA A 144 10.87 -5.76 0.41
CA ALA A 144 10.99 -4.35 0.07
C ALA A 144 11.92 -3.60 1.05
N LEU A 145 11.76 -3.83 2.36
CA LEU A 145 12.61 -3.26 3.41
C LEU A 145 14.05 -3.76 3.35
N ALA A 146 14.25 -5.02 2.94
CA ALA A 146 15.58 -5.59 2.71
C ALA A 146 16.25 -5.07 1.43
N GLY A 147 15.50 -4.41 0.55
CA GLY A 147 15.95 -3.98 -0.78
C GLY A 147 16.17 -5.16 -1.73
N ASP A 148 15.34 -6.20 -1.62
CA ASP A 148 15.35 -7.33 -2.53
C ASP A 148 14.60 -6.98 -3.82
N LEU A 149 15.35 -6.47 -4.80
CA LEU A 149 14.81 -6.03 -6.08
C LEU A 149 14.48 -7.19 -7.04
N ASP A 150 14.90 -8.42 -6.71
CA ASP A 150 14.48 -9.62 -7.45
C ASP A 150 13.05 -10.03 -7.03
N ALA A 151 12.69 -9.80 -5.77
CA ALA A 151 11.34 -10.04 -5.26
C ALA A 151 10.40 -8.83 -5.48
N CYS A 152 10.93 -7.61 -5.36
CA CYS A 152 10.22 -6.34 -5.49
C CYS A 152 10.88 -5.50 -6.59
N HIS A 153 10.46 -5.69 -7.84
CA HIS A 153 11.02 -5.03 -9.01
C HIS A 153 11.01 -3.50 -8.89
N GLU A 154 12.07 -2.86 -9.40
CA GLU A 154 12.17 -1.40 -9.44
C GLU A 154 11.13 -0.79 -10.38
N CYS A 155 10.62 0.39 -10.04
CA CYS A 155 9.64 1.13 -10.83
C CYS A 155 9.92 2.64 -10.80
N THR A 156 9.32 3.38 -11.73
CA THR A 156 9.40 4.84 -11.75
C THR A 156 8.14 5.48 -11.17
N GLN A 157 8.29 6.26 -10.10
CA GLN A 157 7.17 6.96 -9.47
C GLN A 157 6.56 8.05 -10.35
N GLN A 158 5.23 8.03 -10.46
CA GLN A 158 4.41 9.11 -10.99
C GLN A 158 4.15 10.15 -9.91
N MET A 159 4.96 11.22 -9.93
CA MET A 159 5.04 12.20 -8.83
C MET A 159 3.81 13.11 -8.68
N ASP A 160 2.95 13.17 -9.68
CA ASP A 160 1.76 14.03 -9.71
C ASP A 160 0.60 13.46 -8.90
N CYS A 161 0.55 12.14 -8.77
CA CYS A 161 -0.41 11.44 -7.94
C CYS A 161 0.25 10.59 -6.84
N PHE A 162 1.56 10.77 -6.65
CA PHE A 162 2.29 10.29 -5.49
C PHE A 162 1.69 10.85 -4.20
N ASN A 163 1.27 9.95 -3.32
CA ASN A 163 0.82 10.28 -1.99
C ASN A 163 2.03 10.34 -1.05
N ASP A 164 2.56 11.54 -0.82
CA ASP A 164 3.71 11.73 0.05
C ASP A 164 3.35 11.49 1.52
N CYS A 165 4.33 11.05 2.31
CA CYS A 165 4.08 10.89 3.73
C CYS A 165 4.23 12.23 4.47
N GLY A 166 3.13 12.70 5.04
CA GLY A 166 3.15 13.77 6.01
C GLY A 166 4.00 13.43 7.24
N ARG A 167 4.44 14.47 7.96
CA ARG A 167 5.32 14.33 9.14
C ARG A 167 4.79 13.37 10.23
N CYS A 168 3.47 13.33 10.38
CA CYS A 168 2.79 12.50 11.39
C CYS A 168 1.93 11.41 10.75
N GLU A 169 2.23 11.07 9.50
CA GLU A 169 1.54 10.01 8.76
C GLU A 169 2.46 8.81 8.63
N LEU A 170 1.89 7.62 8.86
CA LEU A 170 2.60 6.37 8.69
C LEU A 170 2.71 6.05 7.20
N CYS A 171 3.93 5.89 6.70
CA CYS A 171 4.19 5.37 5.35
C CYS A 171 4.15 3.84 5.36
N LEU A 172 3.93 3.25 4.19
CA LEU A 172 4.21 1.84 3.97
C LEU A 172 5.67 1.49 4.37
N GLY A 173 5.83 0.44 5.17
CA GLY A 173 7.12 0.02 5.72
C GLY A 173 7.69 0.86 6.85
N LYS A 174 6.89 1.72 7.48
CA LYS A 174 7.24 2.38 8.73
C LYS A 174 6.35 1.93 9.86
N GLY A 175 6.92 1.87 11.06
CA GLY A 175 6.21 1.64 12.31
C GLY A 175 5.90 2.94 13.06
N PRO A 176 5.00 2.92 14.06
CA PRO A 176 4.73 4.07 14.93
C PRO A 176 6.01 4.64 15.57
N GLU A 177 7.01 3.82 15.82
CA GLU A 177 8.32 4.22 16.33
C GLU A 177 9.12 5.14 15.39
N ASP A 178 8.77 5.17 14.10
CA ASP A 178 9.40 6.04 13.10
C ASP A 178 8.76 7.44 13.06
N LEU A 179 7.63 7.62 13.73
CA LEU A 179 6.97 8.92 13.83
C LEU A 179 7.55 9.76 14.98
N PRO A 180 7.65 11.08 14.80
CA PRO A 180 8.02 11.98 15.90
C PRO A 180 7.11 11.83 17.13
N ASP A 181 7.69 11.88 18.33
CA ASP A 181 6.95 11.74 19.60
C ASP A 181 5.75 12.71 19.72
N ASP A 182 5.85 13.89 19.12
CA ASP A 182 4.80 14.93 19.14
C ASP A 182 3.65 14.67 18.14
N CYS A 183 3.73 13.60 17.34
CA CYS A 183 2.64 13.11 16.52
C CYS A 183 1.64 12.27 17.32
N PHE A 184 2.02 11.81 18.51
CA PHE A 184 1.13 11.06 19.39
C PHE A 184 0.45 12.01 20.39
N PRO A 185 -0.85 11.82 20.66
CA PRO A 185 -1.51 12.56 21.73
C PRO A 185 -0.79 12.26 23.07
N PRO A 186 -0.66 13.26 23.96
CA PRO A 186 -0.08 13.01 25.27
C PRO A 186 -0.90 11.92 25.98
N PRO A 187 -0.24 11.04 26.76
CA PRO A 187 -0.95 10.03 27.52
C PRO A 187 -2.02 10.71 28.38
N PRO A 188 -3.23 10.14 28.47
CA PRO A 188 -4.31 10.77 29.24
C PRO A 188 -3.87 10.97 30.69
N GLU A 189 -3.85 12.22 31.13
CA GLU A 189 -3.71 12.57 32.54
C GLU A 189 -5.00 12.12 33.25
N ASP A 190 -4.91 11.22 34.23
CA ASP A 190 -6.00 10.72 35.07
C ASP A 190 -7.09 9.83 34.40
N MET A 191 -6.78 8.55 34.18
CA MET A 191 -7.71 7.53 34.68
C MET A 191 -7.40 7.36 36.17
N GLY A 192 -8.16 8.06 37.01
CA GLY A 192 -7.97 8.05 38.46
C GLY A 192 -7.69 6.64 38.97
N MET A 193 -6.60 6.50 39.72
CA MET A 193 -6.27 5.27 40.44
C MET A 193 -7.55 4.75 41.11
N PRO A 194 -7.92 3.47 40.97
CA PRO A 194 -8.97 2.91 41.79
C PRO A 194 -8.55 3.14 43.25
N GLU A 195 -9.38 3.85 44.01
CA GLU A 195 -9.08 4.11 45.42
C GLU A 195 -8.76 2.78 46.10
N ASP A 196 -7.57 2.75 46.71
CA ASP A 196 -7.06 1.66 47.52
C ASP A 196 -8.19 1.09 48.38
N GLY A 197 -8.36 -0.22 48.28
CA GLY A 197 -9.44 -0.98 48.91
C GLY A 197 -9.70 -0.53 50.34
N GLY A 198 -10.90 0.01 50.55
CA GLY A 198 -11.46 0.16 51.89
C GLY A 198 -11.35 -1.18 52.64
N PRO A 199 -11.00 -1.16 53.93
CA PRO A 199 -10.71 -2.39 54.66
C PRO A 199 -11.92 -3.32 54.65
N LEU A 200 -11.66 -4.58 54.28
CA LEU A 200 -12.59 -5.70 54.39
C LEU A 200 -13.17 -5.73 55.82
N PRO A 201 -14.50 -5.70 56.02
CA PRO A 201 -15.07 -5.96 57.33
C PRO A 201 -14.87 -7.44 57.66
N ASP A 202 -14.09 -7.68 58.72
CA ASP A 202 -13.83 -9.00 59.30
C ASP A 202 -15.13 -9.77 59.56
N GLY A 203 -15.15 -11.02 59.09
CA GLY A 203 -16.28 -11.92 59.25
C GLY A 203 -16.52 -12.34 60.70
N ALA A 204 -17.80 -12.57 61.01
CA ALA A 204 -18.20 -13.42 62.12
C ALA A 204 -19.54 -14.11 61.79
N THR A 205 -19.49 -15.44 61.63
CA THR A 205 -20.62 -16.35 61.81
C THR A 205 -20.96 -16.47 63.30
N PRO A 206 -22.20 -16.82 63.67
CA PRO A 206 -22.70 -18.21 63.59
C PRO A 206 -23.86 -18.40 62.61
#